data_AF-A0AAD3VRH9-F1
#
_entry.id   AF-A0AAD3VRH9-F1
#
_cell.length_a   1.000
_cell.length_b   1.000
_cell.length_c   1.000
_cell.angle_alpha   90.00
_cell.angle_beta   90.00
_cell.angle_gamma   90.00
#
_symmetry.space_group_name_H-M   'P 1'
#
loop_
_entity.id
_entity.type
_entity.pdbx_description
1 polymer ?
#
loop_
_entity_poly.entity_id
_entity_poly.type
_entity_poly.pdbx_seq_one_letter_code
_entity_poly.pdbx_strand_id
1 'polypeptide(L)'
;MISHFPYNFFRSGRWPVSASGIQLSPTSVIYTLFVALISLICLNNDRLGPIAKASLLFSLCLAAMPGDGGCFLVLCVLAFGAYRGDFKRQASTYAAIVFFTLLFSRGIFAPYQLGMFLVIPLLRQYNGTLGGSKHSKWFFYVFYPLHLLVIGLLKYGV
;
A
#
# COMPACT_ATOMS: atom_id res chain seq x y z
N MET A 1 -12.47 6.37 -2.02
CA MET A 1 -13.59 6.82 -1.18
C MET A 1 -14.76 5.83 -1.12
N ILE A 2 -14.89 4.88 -2.06
CA ILE A 2 -15.92 3.81 -2.00
C ILE A 2 -15.51 2.62 -1.11
N SER A 3 -14.21 2.41 -0.90
CA SER A 3 -13.66 1.30 -0.08
C SER A 3 -13.70 1.53 1.43
N HIS A 4 -14.04 2.73 1.89
CA HIS A 4 -14.02 3.09 3.31
C HIS A 4 -15.18 2.43 4.08
N PHE A 5 -16.30 2.19 3.41
CA PHE A 5 -17.49 1.54 3.98
C PHE A 5 -17.24 0.09 4.43
N PRO A 6 -16.75 -0.81 3.55
CA PRO A 6 -16.55 -2.22 3.92
C PRO A 6 -15.39 -2.42 4.90
N TYR A 7 -14.36 -1.57 4.86
CA TYR A 7 -13.24 -1.63 5.81
C TYR A 7 -13.67 -1.34 7.25
N ASN A 8 -14.53 -0.33 7.46
CA ASN A 8 -15.08 -0.03 8.79
C ASN A 8 -15.99 -1.14 9.31
N PHE A 9 -16.74 -1.81 8.41
CA PHE A 9 -17.58 -2.94 8.77
C PHE A 9 -16.75 -4.15 9.23
N PHE A 10 -15.66 -4.48 8.51
CA PHE A 10 -14.74 -5.57 8.87
C PHE A 10 -14.06 -5.39 10.23
N ARG A 11 -13.76 -4.15 10.62
CA ARG A 11 -12.99 -3.86 11.84
C ARG A 11 -13.86 -3.66 13.08
N SER A 12 -15.07 -3.16 12.91
CA SER A 12 -15.85 -2.60 14.03
C SER A 12 -17.22 -3.27 14.24
N GLY A 13 -17.75 -4.01 13.26
CA GLY A 13 -19.09 -4.61 13.34
C GLY A 13 -20.25 -3.61 13.47
N ARG A 14 -20.01 -2.29 13.30
CA ARG A 14 -21.02 -1.22 13.43
C ARG A 14 -21.09 -0.40 12.15
N TRP A 15 -22.32 0.01 11.80
CA TRP A 15 -22.61 0.91 10.69
C TRP A 15 -21.97 2.30 10.90
N PRO A 16 -21.55 2.99 9.82
CA PRO A 16 -20.76 4.23 9.89
C PRO A 16 -21.56 5.48 10.30
N VAL A 17 -22.74 5.32 10.90
CA VAL A 17 -23.52 6.40 11.50
C VAL A 17 -23.76 6.05 12.96
N SER A 18 -22.78 6.33 13.82
CA SER A 18 -22.98 6.33 15.28
C SER A 18 -22.05 7.33 15.96
N ALA A 19 -22.58 8.55 16.12
CA ALA A 19 -22.59 9.43 17.31
C ALA A 19 -21.36 9.63 18.24
N SER A 20 -20.16 9.12 17.98
CA SER A 20 -19.04 9.30 18.93
C SER A 20 -17.67 9.44 18.26
N GLY A 21 -17.39 10.64 17.74
CA GLY A 21 -16.04 11.11 17.44
C GLY A 21 -15.40 10.53 16.17
N ILE A 22 -14.43 11.28 15.62
CA ILE A 22 -13.59 10.86 14.50
C ILE A 22 -12.69 9.73 15.00
N GLN A 23 -13.14 8.49 14.85
CA GLN A 23 -12.26 7.33 15.02
C GLN A 23 -11.29 7.34 13.83
N LEU A 24 -9.99 7.53 14.11
CA LEU A 24 -8.91 7.23 13.16
C LEU A 24 -8.89 5.71 12.91
N SER A 25 -9.91 5.21 12.21
CA SER A 25 -9.86 3.90 11.60
C SER A 25 -8.72 3.91 10.58
N PRO A 26 -7.88 2.87 10.53
CA PRO A 26 -6.88 2.77 9.49
C PRO A 26 -7.61 2.85 8.15
N THR A 27 -7.16 3.74 7.32
CA THR A 27 -7.71 3.97 6.00
C THR A 27 -7.29 2.81 5.09
N SER A 28 -8.15 2.44 4.15
CA SER A 28 -7.92 1.30 3.25
C SER A 28 -6.60 1.42 2.47
N VAL A 29 -6.02 0.29 2.03
CA VAL A 29 -4.80 0.24 1.18
C VAL A 29 -4.90 1.17 -0.04
N ILE A 30 -6.12 1.39 -0.57
CA ILE A 30 -6.39 2.31 -1.68
C ILE A 30 -5.99 3.75 -1.36
N TYR A 31 -6.14 4.20 -0.11
CA TYR A 31 -5.69 5.52 0.32
C TYR A 31 -4.16 5.60 0.30
N THR A 32 -3.49 4.61 0.89
CA THR A 32 -2.01 4.53 0.90
C THR A 32 -1.44 4.49 -0.52
N LEU A 33 -2.08 3.74 -1.43
CA LEU A 33 -1.70 3.70 -2.85
C LEU A 33 -1.89 5.05 -3.54
N PHE A 34 -2.96 5.78 -3.23
CA PHE A 34 -3.19 7.11 -3.77
C PHE A 34 -2.10 8.10 -3.32
N VAL A 35 -1.79 8.11 -2.01
CA VAL A 35 -0.68 8.92 -1.47
C VAL A 35 0.65 8.51 -2.08
N ALA A 36 0.92 7.21 -2.22
CA ALA A 36 2.12 6.69 -2.85
C ALA A 36 2.24 7.11 -4.32
N LEU A 37 1.14 7.13 -5.07
CA LEU A 37 1.12 7.60 -6.46
C LEU A 37 1.46 9.09 -6.55
N ILE A 38 0.89 9.93 -5.67
CA ILE A 38 1.23 11.36 -5.61
C ILE A 38 2.72 11.52 -5.30
N SER A 39 3.24 10.74 -4.34
CA SER A 39 4.67 10.78 -3.98
C SER A 39 5.55 10.46 -5.19
N LEU A 40 5.14 9.51 -6.04
CA LEU A 40 5.86 9.13 -7.24
C LEU A 40 5.79 10.20 -8.33
N ILE A 41 4.63 10.85 -8.51
CA ILE A 41 4.49 11.97 -9.45
C ILE A 41 5.41 13.13 -9.03
N CYS A 42 5.44 13.44 -7.74
CA CYS A 42 6.37 14.43 -7.20
C CYS A 42 7.83 13.98 -7.34
N LEU A 43 8.11 12.68 -7.22
CA LEU A 43 9.44 12.12 -7.45
C LEU A 43 9.89 12.27 -8.91
N ASN A 44 8.99 12.15 -9.88
CA ASN A 44 9.35 12.26 -11.30
C ASN A 44 9.26 13.70 -11.85
N ASN A 45 8.94 14.69 -11.00
CA ASN A 45 8.85 16.08 -11.41
C ASN A 45 10.21 16.78 -11.21
N ASP A 46 10.89 17.08 -12.32
CA ASP A 46 12.19 17.75 -12.32
C ASP A 46 12.11 19.25 -11.98
N ARG A 47 10.91 19.82 -11.87
CA ARG A 47 10.73 21.23 -11.49
C ARG A 47 10.88 21.49 -9.98
N LEU A 48 10.92 20.44 -9.16
CA LEU A 48 11.05 20.54 -7.71
C LEU A 48 12.50 20.41 -7.29
N GLY A 49 13.02 21.40 -6.56
CA GLY A 49 14.33 21.31 -5.93
C GLY A 49 14.42 20.10 -4.98
N PRO A 50 15.61 19.50 -4.79
CA PRO A 50 15.79 18.26 -4.02
C PRO A 50 15.27 18.37 -2.57
N ILE A 51 15.40 19.55 -1.96
CA ILE A 51 14.93 19.83 -0.59
C ILE A 51 13.40 19.92 -0.53
N ALA A 52 12.77 20.60 -1.48
CA ALA A 52 11.31 20.69 -1.56
C ALA A 52 10.69 19.31 -1.81
N LYS A 53 11.34 18.51 -2.64
CA LYS A 53 10.97 17.12 -2.93
C LYS A 53 11.06 16.24 -1.69
N ALA A 54 12.19 16.30 -0.96
CA ALA A 54 12.38 15.54 0.28
C ALA A 54 11.35 15.92 1.35
N SER A 55 11.09 17.22 1.54
CA SER A 55 10.08 17.72 2.48
C SER A 55 8.68 17.20 2.13
N LEU A 56 8.31 17.27 0.85
CA LEU A 56 7.00 16.80 0.39
C LEU A 56 6.85 15.28 0.55
N LEU A 57 7.88 14.51 0.20
CA LEU A 57 7.89 13.05 0.41
C LEU A 57 7.76 12.70 1.90
N PHE A 58 8.41 13.45 2.79
CA PHE A 58 8.29 13.27 4.24
C PHE A 58 6.87 13.54 4.73
N SER A 59 6.26 14.65 4.30
CA SER A 59 4.85 14.95 4.60
C SER A 59 3.90 13.88 4.08
N LEU A 60 4.17 13.30 2.91
CA LEU A 60 3.36 12.22 2.35
C LEU A 60 3.52 10.89 3.10
N CYS A 61 4.72 10.55 3.58
CA CYS A 61 4.89 9.38 4.45
C CYS A 61 4.15 9.57 5.78
N LEU A 62 4.11 10.78 6.31
CA LEU A 62 3.33 11.10 7.51
C LEU A 62 1.83 10.98 7.25
N ALA A 63 1.35 11.47 6.10
CA ALA A 63 -0.03 11.31 5.67
C ALA A 63 -0.40 9.84 5.39
N ALA A 64 0.56 8.98 5.04
CA ALA A 64 0.34 7.56 4.83
C ALA A 64 0.29 6.74 6.14
N MET A 65 0.71 7.27 7.28
CA MET A 65 0.63 6.59 8.59
C MET A 65 -0.75 6.05 8.96
N PRO A 66 -1.87 6.78 8.75
CA PRO A 66 -3.21 6.23 8.96
C PRO A 66 -3.62 5.19 7.91
N GLY A 67 -2.83 4.96 6.85
CA GLY A 67 -3.14 4.00 5.79
C GLY A 67 -2.63 2.60 6.05
N ASP A 68 -3.38 1.60 5.59
CA ASP A 68 -2.93 0.20 5.58
C ASP A 68 -1.67 0.07 4.71
N GLY A 69 -0.61 -0.51 5.29
CA GLY A 69 0.75 -0.54 4.74
C GLY A 69 1.63 0.69 5.02
N GLY A 70 1.08 1.80 5.52
CA GLY A 70 1.83 2.94 6.04
C GLY A 70 2.91 3.51 5.10
N CYS A 71 3.99 4.01 5.70
CA CYS A 71 5.16 4.50 4.96
C CYS A 71 5.90 3.37 4.21
N PHE A 72 5.78 2.10 4.62
CA PHE A 72 6.35 0.97 3.88
C PHE A 72 5.84 0.91 2.43
N LEU A 73 4.53 1.08 2.23
CA LEU A 73 3.92 1.03 0.91
C LEU A 73 4.38 2.21 0.04
N VAL A 74 4.48 3.42 0.62
CA VAL A 74 4.99 4.63 -0.03
C VAL A 74 6.46 4.44 -0.46
N LEU A 75 7.31 3.96 0.45
CA LEU A 75 8.72 3.69 0.16
C LEU A 75 8.89 2.63 -0.94
N CYS A 76 8.07 1.57 -0.92
CA CYS A 76 8.11 0.55 -1.98
C CYS A 76 7.76 1.15 -3.35
N VAL A 77 6.69 1.94 -3.45
CA VAL A 77 6.29 2.58 -4.71
C VAL A 77 7.36 3.56 -5.21
N LEU A 78 7.94 4.36 -4.31
CA LEU A 78 9.05 5.25 -4.63
C LEU A 78 10.26 4.48 -5.14
N ALA A 79 10.66 3.39 -4.47
CA ALA A 79 11.77 2.55 -4.89
C ALA A 79 11.52 1.93 -6.28
N PHE A 80 10.31 1.40 -6.53
CA PHE A 80 9.97 0.83 -7.82
C PHE A 80 9.97 1.86 -8.95
N GLY A 81 9.47 3.06 -8.69
CA GLY A 81 9.43 4.10 -9.70
C GLY A 81 10.76 4.83 -9.90
N ALA A 82 11.58 5.00 -8.85
CA ALA A 82 12.92 5.59 -8.95
C ALA A 82 13.88 4.73 -9.78
N TYR A 83 13.83 3.41 -9.59
CA TYR A 83 14.70 2.45 -10.27
C TYR A 83 14.01 1.73 -11.43
N ARG A 84 12.97 2.33 -12.01
CA ARG A 84 12.19 1.72 -13.09
C ARG A 84 13.09 1.40 -14.29
N GLY A 85 13.21 0.11 -14.62
CA GLY A 85 14.04 -0.41 -15.70
C GLY A 85 15.24 -1.24 -15.22
N ASP A 86 15.69 -1.03 -13.98
CA ASP A 86 16.83 -1.77 -13.40
C ASP A 86 16.35 -2.79 -12.37
N PHE A 87 16.10 -4.03 -12.80
CA PHE A 87 15.67 -5.11 -11.90
C PHE A 87 16.60 -5.30 -10.70
N LYS A 88 17.93 -5.27 -10.91
CA LYS A 88 18.90 -5.45 -9.83
C LYS A 88 18.76 -4.38 -8.73
N ARG A 89 18.54 -3.12 -9.11
CA ARG A 89 18.38 -2.01 -8.17
C ARG A 89 17.01 -2.07 -7.51
N GLN A 90 15.95 -2.32 -8.27
CA GLN A 90 14.59 -2.49 -7.70
C GLN A 90 14.53 -3.63 -6.67
N ALA A 91 15.05 -4.81 -7.01
CA ALA A 91 15.04 -5.96 -6.12
C ALA A 91 15.89 -5.71 -4.86
N SER A 92 17.07 -5.10 -5.00
CA SER A 92 17.94 -4.76 -3.87
C SER A 92 17.30 -3.74 -2.92
N THR A 93 16.77 -2.63 -3.44
CA THR A 93 16.11 -1.61 -2.63
C THR A 93 14.83 -2.14 -1.99
N TYR A 94 14.02 -2.92 -2.72
CA TYR A 94 12.83 -3.56 -2.17
C TYR A 94 13.19 -4.54 -1.04
N ALA A 95 14.20 -5.39 -1.24
CA ALA A 95 14.67 -6.31 -0.21
C ALA A 95 15.18 -5.57 1.03
N ALA A 96 15.90 -4.46 0.87
CA ALA A 96 16.35 -3.63 1.98
C ALA A 96 15.17 -3.03 2.78
N ILE A 97 14.14 -2.52 2.09
CA ILE A 97 12.94 -1.96 2.74
C ILE A 97 12.17 -3.06 3.50
N VAL A 98 11.98 -4.24 2.89
CA VAL A 98 11.34 -5.40 3.52
C VAL A 98 12.14 -5.86 4.74
N PHE A 99 13.45 -6.00 4.61
CA PHE A 99 14.33 -6.40 5.70
C PHE A 99 14.26 -5.42 6.88
N PHE A 100 14.32 -4.11 6.62
CA PHE A 100 14.19 -3.09 7.65
C PHE A 100 12.82 -3.16 8.36
N THR A 101 11.76 -3.41 7.59
CA THR A 101 10.40 -3.55 8.12
C THR A 101 10.25 -4.81 8.98
N LEU A 102 10.87 -5.92 8.57
CA LEU A 102 10.91 -7.17 9.35
C LEU A 102 11.66 -7.00 10.66
N LEU A 103 12.78 -6.27 10.67
CA LEU A 103 13.53 -5.96 11.88
C LEU A 103 12.69 -5.15 12.88
N PHE A 104 12.07 -4.07 12.41
CA PHE A 104 11.29 -3.16 13.26
C PHE A 104 10.01 -3.81 13.80
N SER A 105 9.33 -4.60 12.98
CA SER A 105 8.08 -5.29 13.37
C SER A 105 8.31 -6.58 14.17
N ARG A 106 9.57 -6.94 14.49
CA ARG A 106 9.96 -8.29 15.00
C ARG A 106 9.45 -9.42 14.11
N GLY A 107 9.20 -9.12 12.85
CA GLY A 107 8.55 -10.02 11.90
C GLY A 107 9.39 -11.16 11.38
N ILE A 108 10.69 -11.17 11.73
CA ILE A 108 11.60 -12.28 11.45
C ILE A 108 11.10 -13.59 12.09
N PHE A 109 10.35 -13.50 13.20
CA PHE A 109 9.79 -14.66 13.90
C PHE A 109 8.42 -15.11 13.35
N ALA A 110 7.90 -14.43 12.32
CA ALA A 110 6.58 -14.68 11.75
C ALA A 110 6.71 -15.19 10.30
N PRO A 111 6.47 -16.49 10.04
CA PRO A 111 6.71 -17.09 8.73
C PRO A 111 5.84 -16.50 7.62
N TYR A 112 4.65 -15.99 7.95
CA TYR A 112 3.77 -15.33 6.97
C TYR A 112 4.38 -14.05 6.39
N GLN A 113 5.29 -13.38 7.11
CA GLN A 113 5.93 -12.15 6.64
C GLN A 113 7.03 -12.42 5.60
N LEU A 114 7.54 -13.65 5.51
CA LEU A 114 8.45 -14.08 4.43
C LEU A 114 7.78 -14.03 3.05
N GLY A 115 6.44 -14.07 3.00
CA GLY A 115 5.68 -13.87 1.77
C GLY A 115 5.96 -12.54 1.06
N MET A 116 6.49 -11.53 1.75
CA MET A 116 6.92 -10.28 1.10
C MET A 116 8.06 -10.52 0.09
N PHE A 117 8.92 -11.51 0.31
CA PHE A 117 10.00 -11.83 -0.64
C PHE A 117 9.49 -12.48 -1.92
N LEU A 118 8.27 -13.02 -1.97
CA LEU A 118 7.67 -13.55 -3.21
C LEU A 118 7.52 -12.49 -4.31
N VAL A 119 7.53 -11.20 -3.94
CA VAL A 119 7.48 -10.11 -4.91
C VAL A 119 8.75 -10.09 -5.79
N ILE A 120 9.91 -10.51 -5.29
CA ILE A 120 11.17 -10.50 -6.04
C ILE A 120 11.16 -11.46 -7.24
N PRO A 121 10.86 -12.76 -7.11
CA PRO A 121 10.78 -13.66 -8.26
C PRO A 121 9.66 -13.26 -9.23
N LEU A 122 8.55 -12.71 -8.72
CA LEU A 122 7.44 -12.22 -9.53
C LEU A 122 7.84 -10.98 -10.34
N LEU A 123 8.62 -10.08 -9.74
CA LEU A 123 9.23 -8.93 -10.42
C LEU A 123 10.25 -9.37 -11.48
N ARG A 124 10.97 -10.48 -11.28
CA ARG A 124 11.91 -11.02 -12.29
C ARG A 124 11.17 -11.49 -13.55
N GLN A 125 9.95 -11.99 -13.41
CA GLN A 125 9.10 -12.40 -14.52
C GLN A 125 8.33 -11.23 -15.15
N TYR A 126 8.47 -10.01 -14.62
CA TYR A 126 7.75 -8.85 -15.10
C TYR A 126 8.38 -8.30 -16.39
N ASN A 127 7.62 -8.34 -17.49
CA ASN A 127 8.08 -7.90 -18.81
C ASN A 127 8.05 -6.39 -19.03
N GLY A 128 7.82 -5.58 -17.98
CA GLY A 128 7.75 -4.12 -18.09
C GLY A 128 6.45 -3.55 -18.70
N THR A 129 5.64 -4.40 -19.33
CA THR A 129 4.35 -4.05 -19.92
C THR A 129 3.24 -4.00 -18.88
N LEU A 130 2.28 -3.08 -19.05
CA LEU A 130 1.07 -3.04 -18.24
C LEU A 130 0.32 -4.37 -18.35
N GLY A 131 0.16 -5.07 -17.22
CA GLY A 131 -0.56 -6.34 -17.16
C GLY A 131 -2.08 -6.17 -17.09
N GLY A 132 -2.81 -7.00 -17.86
CA GLY A 132 -4.27 -7.11 -17.81
C GLY A 132 -5.02 -6.28 -18.86
N SER A 133 -6.25 -6.69 -19.15
CA SER A 133 -7.15 -5.97 -20.07
C SER A 133 -7.79 -4.76 -19.39
N LYS A 134 -8.54 -3.91 -20.13
CA LYS A 134 -9.31 -2.78 -19.56
C LYS A 134 -10.17 -3.17 -18.34
N HIS A 135 -10.56 -4.43 -18.23
CA HIS A 135 -11.40 -4.96 -17.15
C HIS A 135 -10.64 -5.41 -15.89
N SER A 136 -9.32 -5.66 -15.96
CA SER A 136 -8.54 -6.10 -14.78
C SER A 136 -8.52 -5.04 -13.67
N LYS A 137 -8.52 -3.76 -14.06
CA LYS A 137 -8.61 -2.64 -13.12
C LYS A 137 -9.90 -2.70 -12.31
N TRP A 138 -11.02 -2.94 -12.99
CA TRP A 138 -12.33 -3.06 -12.35
C TRP A 138 -12.42 -4.28 -11.43
N PHE A 139 -11.81 -5.40 -11.82
CA PHE A 139 -11.72 -6.57 -10.96
C PHE A 139 -11.08 -6.22 -9.62
N PHE A 140 -9.94 -5.53 -9.61
CA PHE A 140 -9.29 -5.11 -8.35
C PHE A 140 -10.19 -4.17 -7.53
N TYR A 141 -10.81 -3.17 -8.16
CA TYR A 141 -11.67 -2.20 -7.45
C TYR A 141 -12.96 -2.81 -6.89
N VAL A 142 -13.49 -3.88 -7.48
CA VAL A 142 -14.68 -4.58 -7.01
C VAL A 142 -14.32 -5.70 -6.03
N PHE A 143 -13.28 -6.48 -6.32
CA PHE A 143 -12.80 -7.55 -5.47
C PHE A 143 -12.32 -7.01 -4.11
N TYR A 144 -11.63 -5.87 -4.09
CA TYR A 144 -11.08 -5.30 -2.85
C TYR A 144 -12.15 -5.00 -1.77
N PRO A 145 -13.23 -4.26 -2.02
CA PRO A 145 -14.30 -4.07 -1.04
C PRO A 145 -15.08 -5.37 -0.77
N LEU A 146 -15.25 -6.24 -1.77
CA LEU A 146 -16.07 -7.46 -1.66
C LEU A 146 -15.42 -8.51 -0.74
N HIS A 147 -14.13 -8.81 -0.89
CA HIS A 147 -13.48 -9.80 -0.03
C HIS A 147 -13.44 -9.33 1.44
N LEU A 148 -13.22 -8.04 1.70
CA LEU A 148 -13.31 -7.48 3.05
C LEU A 148 -14.71 -7.65 3.66
N LEU A 149 -15.76 -7.49 2.84
CA LEU A 149 -17.14 -7.69 3.25
C LEU A 149 -17.40 -9.18 3.56
N VAL A 150 -16.95 -10.10 2.70
CA VAL A 150 -17.08 -11.56 2.92
C VAL A 150 -16.35 -12.01 4.19
N ILE A 151 -15.11 -11.57 4.41
CA ILE A 151 -14.37 -11.91 5.63
C ILE A 151 -15.03 -11.26 6.85
N GLY A 152 -15.57 -10.05 6.72
CA GLY A 152 -16.34 -9.38 7.79
C GLY A 152 -17.60 -10.16 8.16
N LEU A 153 -18.36 -10.64 7.17
CA LEU A 153 -19.52 -11.50 7.38
C LEU A 153 -19.13 -12.84 8.03
N LEU A 154 -18.03 -13.47 7.61
CA LEU A 154 -17.56 -14.71 8.22
C LEU A 154 -17.11 -14.54 9.67
N LYS A 155 -16.56 -13.37 10.02
CA LYS A 155 -16.06 -13.07 11.37
C LYS A 155 -17.17 -12.72 12.37
N TYR A 156 -18.24 -12.06 11.92
CA TYR A 156 -19.32 -11.56 12.79
C TYR A 156 -20.68 -12.25 12.57
N GLY A 157 -20.82 -13.03 11.50
CA GLY A 157 -22.01 -13.80 11.15
C GLY A 157 -21.97 -15.27 11.56
N VAL A 158 -20.94 -15.68 12.32
CA VAL A 158 -20.84 -16.97 13.03
C VAL A 158 -20.83 -16.70 14.52
#